data_AF-A0A1H6K5H4-F1
#
_entry.id   AF-A0A1H6K5H4-F1
#
_cell.length_a   1.000
_cell.length_b   1.000
_cell.length_c   1.000
_cell.angle_alpha   90.00
_cell.angle_beta   90.00
_cell.angle_gamma   90.00
#
_symmetry.space_group_name_H-M   'P 1'
#
loop_
_entity.id
_entity.type
_entity.pdbx_description
1 polymer ?
#
loop_
_entity_poly.entity_id
_entity_poly.type
_entity_poly.pdbx_seq_one_letter_code
_entity_poly.pdbx_strand_id
1 'polypeptide(L)' 'MKIYKIIAYFYLVFGLFFIYQAYAAYTNNEDYLINLLLAAAAIFMFIFRLRSIKRFPQNKQ' A
#
# COMPACT_ATOMS: atom_id res chain seq x y z
N MET A 1 13.12 3.67 -16.13
CA MET A 1 11.84 4.45 -16.18
C MET A 1 10.53 3.62 -16.12
N LYS A 2 10.53 2.28 -16.30
CA LYS A 2 9.28 1.48 -16.25
C LYS A 2 9.05 0.70 -14.94
N ILE A 3 10.12 0.28 -14.27
CA ILE A 3 10.05 -0.60 -13.07
C ILE A 3 9.45 0.11 -11.85
N TYR A 4 9.72 1.41 -11.67
CA TYR A 4 9.24 2.18 -10.52
C TYR A 4 7.71 2.31 -10.46
N LYS A 5 7.06 2.31 -11.64
CA LYS A 5 5.59 2.36 -11.77
C LYS A 5 4.95 1.00 -11.48
N ILE A 6 5.60 -0.09 -11.89
CA ILE A 6 5.15 -1.47 -11.59
C ILE A 6 5.16 -1.73 -10.10
N ILE A 7 6.25 -1.35 -9.42
CA ILE A 7 6.37 -1.47 -7.97
C ILE A 7 5.26 -0.68 -7.24
N ALA A 8 4.90 0.51 -7.75
CA ALA A 8 3.79 1.29 -7.19
C ALA A 8 2.43 0.57 -7.31
N TYR A 9 2.20 -0.16 -8.39
CA TYR A 9 0.99 -0.95 -8.58
C TYR A 9 0.95 -2.16 -7.63
N PHE A 10 2.10 -2.81 -7.38
CA PHE A 10 2.21 -3.86 -6.37
C PHE A 10 1.82 -3.37 -4.98
N TYR A 11 2.27 -2.18 -4.54
CA TYR A 11 1.86 -1.62 -3.24
C TYR A 11 0.34 -1.43 -3.13
N LEU A 12 -0.34 -1.09 -4.23
CA LEU A 12 -1.80 -0.94 -4.26
C LEU A 12 -2.49 -2.30 -4.10
N VAL A 13 -2.01 -3.31 -4.83
CA VAL A 13 -2.51 -4.70 -4.72
C VAL A 13 -2.27 -5.27 -3.33
N PHE A 14 -1.07 -5.09 -2.77
CA PHE A 14 -0.76 -5.53 -1.40
C PHE A 14 -1.59 -4.76 -0.36
N GLY A 15 -1.81 -3.45 -0.54
CA GLY A 15 -2.67 -2.67 0.35
C GLY A 15 -4.11 -3.21 0.39
N LEU A 16 -4.71 -3.45 -0.77
CA LEU A 16 -6.04 -4.07 -0.87
C LEU A 16 -6.07 -5.48 -0.24
N PHE A 17 -5.02 -6.27 -0.48
CA PHE A 17 -4.91 -7.61 0.10
C PHE A 17 -4.86 -7.58 1.63
N PHE A 18 -4.03 -6.70 2.22
CA PHE A 18 -3.93 -6.58 3.69
C PHE A 18 -5.21 -6.04 4.33
N ILE A 19 -5.92 -5.11 3.68
CA ILE A 19 -7.23 -4.64 4.16
C ILE A 19 -8.23 -5.80 4.19
N TYR A 20 -8.28 -6.61 3.13
CA TYR A 20 -9.15 -7.80 3.07
C TYR A 20 -8.78 -8.81 4.16
N GLN A 21 -7.49 -9.10 4.34
CA GLN A 21 -6.98 -9.99 5.38
C GLN A 21 -7.34 -9.50 6.78
N ALA A 22 -7.18 -8.20 7.05
CA ALA A 22 -7.56 -7.61 8.33
C ALA A 22 -9.07 -7.69 8.57
N TYR A 23 -9.89 -7.46 7.55
CA TYR A 23 -11.35 -7.60 7.63
C TYR A 23 -11.78 -9.05 7.88
N ALA A 24 -11.16 -10.02 7.20
CA ALA A 24 -11.41 -11.45 7.40
C ALA A 24 -11.05 -11.88 8.84
N ALA A 25 -9.86 -11.50 9.32
CA ALA A 25 -9.42 -11.78 10.69
C ALA A 25 -10.35 -11.14 11.74
N TYR A 26 -10.79 -9.91 11.50
CA TYR A 26 -11.78 -9.22 12.35
C TYR A 26 -13.11 -9.98 12.43
N THR A 27 -13.57 -10.53 11.30
CA THR A 27 -14.83 -11.29 11.23
C THR A 27 -14.71 -12.66 11.93
N ASN A 28 -13.51 -13.24 11.93
CA ASN A 28 -13.22 -14.53 12.55
C ASN A 28 -12.86 -14.46 14.04
N ASN A 29 -12.88 -13.27 14.68
CA ASN A 29 -12.36 -13.05 16.05
C ASN A 29 -10.91 -13.54 16.26
N GLU A 30 -10.11 -13.54 15.19
CA GLU A 30 -8.67 -13.81 15.28
C GLU A 30 -7.91 -12.53 15.60
N ASP A 31 -6.64 -12.66 15.96
CA ASP A 31 -5.76 -11.52 16.24
C ASP A 31 -5.55 -10.63 14.99
N TYR A 32 -6.48 -9.70 14.79
CA TYR A 32 -6.51 -8.79 13.66
C TYR A 32 -5.54 -7.61 13.82
N LEU A 33 -4.96 -7.41 15.02
CA LEU A 33 -4.07 -6.28 15.34
C LEU A 33 -2.84 -6.23 14.41
N ILE A 34 -2.22 -7.38 14.13
CA ILE A 34 -1.04 -7.46 13.25
C ILE A 34 -1.44 -7.14 11.81
N ASN A 35 -2.53 -7.71 11.32
CA ASN A 35 -3.05 -7.45 9.99
C ASN A 35 -3.49 -5.98 9.81
N LEU A 36 -4.08 -5.38 10.85
CA LEU A 36 -4.45 -3.98 10.88
C LEU A 36 -3.22 -3.05 10.84
N LEU A 37 -2.17 -3.35 11.60
CA LEU A 37 -0.90 -2.63 11.58
C LEU A 37 -0.23 -2.74 10.20
N LEU A 38 -0.23 -3.92 9.59
CA LEU A 38 0.31 -4.14 8.25
C LEU A 38 -0.52 -3.40 7.18
N ALA A 39 -1.85 -3.41 7.29
CA ALA A 39 -2.73 -2.65 6.41
C ALA A 39 -2.48 -1.14 6.54
N ALA A 40 -2.35 -0.62 7.77
CA ALA A 40 -2.03 0.78 8.03
C ALA A 40 -0.66 1.16 7.47
N ALA A 41 0.36 0.31 7.66
CA ALA A 41 1.69 0.51 7.10
C ALA A 41 1.69 0.50 5.56
N ALA A 42 0.93 -0.40 4.93
CA ALA A 42 0.78 -0.47 3.48
C ALA A 42 0.10 0.78 2.90
N ILE A 43 -0.99 1.24 3.54
CA ILE A 43 -1.67 2.51 3.16
C ILE A 43 -0.72 3.69 3.35
N PHE A 44 0.00 3.75 4.47
CA PHE A 44 0.96 4.82 4.75
C PHE A 44 2.06 4.88 3.68
N MET A 45 2.66 3.73 3.34
CA MET A 45 3.65 3.62 2.27
C MET A 45 3.07 4.00 0.91
N PHE A 46 1.83 3.64 0.61
CA PHE A 46 1.16 4.00 -0.64
C PHE A 46 0.96 5.53 -0.75
N ILE A 47 0.46 6.18 0.30
CA ILE A 47 0.28 7.64 0.35
C ILE A 47 1.64 8.34 0.21
N PHE A 48 2.66 7.86 0.95
CA PHE A 48 4.00 8.42 0.90
C PHE A 48 4.62 8.28 -0.49
N ARG A 49 4.42 7.13 -1.15
CA ARG A 49 4.86 6.86 -2.52
C ARG A 49 4.11 7.74 -3.54
N LEU A 50 2.80 7.90 -3.40
CA LEU A 50 1.99 8.78 -4.26
C LEU A 50 2.45 10.24 -4.15
N ARG A 51 2.77 10.69 -2.94
CA ARG A 51 3.32 12.04 -2.68
C ARG A 51 4.73 12.20 -3.24
N SER A 52 5.55 11.15 -3.20
CA SER A 52 6.90 11.13 -3.79
C SER A 52 6.88 11.19 -5.32
N ILE A 53 5.98 10.46 -5.97
CA ILE A 53 5.85 10.48 -7.44
C ILE A 53 5.42 11.86 -7.94
N LYS A 54 4.56 12.58 -7.20
CA LYS A 54 4.15 13.95 -7.55
C LYS A 54 5.25 15.01 -7.38
N ARG A 55 6.33 14.71 -6.64
CA ARG A 55 7.45 15.64 -6.42
C ARG A 55 8.58 15.51 -7.43
N PHE A 56 8.57 14.50 -8.30
CA PHE A 56 9.46 14.51 -9.46
C PHE A 56 8.83 15.43 -10.52
N PRO A 57 9.38 16.64 -10.77
CA PRO A 57 9.00 17.35 -11.98
C PRO A 57 9.30 16.41 -13.14
N GLN A 58 8.32 16.26 -14.04
CA GLN A 58 8.60 15.77 -15.38
C GLN A 58 9.52 16.80 -16.06
N ASN A 59 10.79 16.84 -15.68
CA ASN A 59 11.78 17.49 -16.50
C ASN A 59 12.01 16.52 -17.65
N LYS A 60 11.13 16.64 -18.66
CA LYS A 60 11.34 16.11 -19.99
C LYS A 60 12.67 16.71 -20.46
N GLN A 61 13.73 15.92 -20.37
CA GLN A 61 14.87 16.05 -21.26
C GLN A 61 14.60 15.15 -22.45
#